data_AF-A0A493TZY8-F1
#
_entry.id   AF-A0A493TZY8-F1
#
_cell.length_a   1.000
_cell.length_b   1.000
_cell.length_c   1.000
_cell.angle_alpha   90.00
_cell.angle_beta   90.00
_cell.angle_gamma   90.00
#
_symmetry.space_group_name_H-M   'P 1'
#
loop_
_entity.id
_entity.type
_entity.pdbx_description
1 polymer ?
#
loop_
_entity_poly.entity_id
_entity_poly.type
_entity_poly.pdbx_seq_one_letter_code
_entity_poly.pdbx_strand_id
1 'polypeptide(L)' 'LLERQAAQFGAAVLKVEAELSAQIRYLTQVATGQPHEGSSYAARKGCQLALNRLEYARRRLGELQRGCQQLLEA' A
#
# COMPACT_ATOMS: atom_id res chain seq x y z
N LEU A 1 -11.71 27.61 42.38
CA LEU A 1 -11.47 28.01 40.96
C LEU A 1 -10.27 27.27 40.37
N LEU A 2 -9.10 27.34 41.02
CA LEU A 2 -7.86 26.71 40.56
C LEU A 2 -7.99 25.19 40.37
N GLU A 3 -8.55 24.47 41.35
CA GLU A 3 -8.74 23.00 41.23
C GLU A 3 -9.66 22.62 40.07
N ARG A 4 -10.72 23.40 39.83
CA ARG A 4 -11.62 23.18 38.69
C ARG A 4 -10.88 23.36 37.37
N GLN A 5 -10.03 24.39 37.27
CA GLN A 5 -9.20 24.63 36.08
C GLN A 5 -8.15 23.52 35.90
N ALA A 6 -7.52 23.08 36.98
CA ALA A 6 -6.57 21.97 36.95
C ALA A 6 -7.22 20.65 36.51
N ALA A 7 -8.42 20.35 37.02
CA ALA A 7 -9.20 19.17 36.59
C ALA A 7 -9.60 19.23 35.12
N GLN A 8 -10.04 20.41 34.64
CA GLN A 8 -10.37 20.62 33.22
C GLN A 8 -9.14 20.46 32.32
N PHE A 9 -7.99 20.99 32.74
CA PHE A 9 -6.74 20.82 32.03
C PHE A 9 -6.31 19.35 31.98
N GLY A 10 -6.38 18.63 33.11
CA GLY A 10 -6.08 17.20 33.16
C GLY A 10 -6.97 16.37 32.22
N ALA A 11 -8.27 16.66 32.19
CA ALA A 11 -9.20 16.01 31.26
C ALA A 11 -8.85 16.28 29.79
N ALA A 12 -8.44 17.52 29.46
CA ALA A 12 -8.01 17.86 28.10
C ALA A 12 -6.75 17.10 27.69
N VAL A 13 -5.75 16.98 28.59
CA VAL A 13 -4.53 16.21 28.33
C VAL A 13 -4.85 14.74 28.10
N LEU A 14 -5.67 14.12 28.96
CA LEU A 14 -6.08 12.72 28.80
C LEU A 14 -6.80 12.48 27.47
N LYS A 15 -7.64 13.42 27.04
CA LYS A 15 -8.31 13.35 25.74
C LYS A 15 -7.30 13.38 24.59
N VAL A 16 -6.36 14.32 24.62
CA VAL A 16 -5.30 14.42 23.59
C VAL A 16 -4.47 13.14 23.53
N GLU A 17 -4.09 12.58 24.68
CA GLU A 17 -3.33 11.34 24.76
C GLU A 17 -4.09 10.15 24.16
N ALA A 18 -5.39 10.03 24.47
CA ALA A 18 -6.24 8.98 23.94
C ALA A 18 -6.40 9.07 22.42
N GLU A 19 -6.65 10.27 21.90
CA GLU A 19 -6.79 10.52 20.45
C GLU A 19 -5.48 10.27 19.70
N LEU A 20 -4.35 10.75 20.23
CA LEU A 20 -3.02 10.51 19.65
C LEU A 20 -2.70 9.01 19.60
N SER A 21 -2.97 8.29 20.70
CA SER A 21 -2.77 6.84 20.76
C SER A 21 -3.62 6.09 19.73
N ALA A 22 -4.86 6.53 19.50
CA ALA A 22 -5.73 5.96 18.47
C ALA A 22 -5.16 6.21 17.06
N GLN A 23 -4.67 7.42 16.79
CA GLN A 23 -4.03 7.75 15.51
C GLN A 23 -2.75 6.94 15.26
N ILE A 24 -1.90 6.77 16.28
CA ILE A 24 -0.69 5.94 16.17
C ILE A 24 -1.06 4.49 15.83
N ARG A 25 -2.07 3.92 16.50
CA ARG A 25 -2.54 2.56 16.20
C ARG A 25 -3.07 2.45 14.78
N TYR A 26 -3.88 3.40 14.35
CA TYR A 26 -4.42 3.43 12.98
C TYR A 26 -3.30 3.51 11.95
N LEU A 27 -2.38 4.47 12.07
CA LEU A 27 -1.22 4.63 11.19
C LEU A 27 -0.35 3.37 11.16
N THR A 28 -0.14 2.73 12.31
CA THR A 28 0.59 1.46 12.40
C THR A 28 -0.12 0.36 11.61
N GLN A 29 -1.45 0.29 11.64
CA GLN A 29 -2.21 -0.70 10.88
C GLN A 29 -2.14 -0.46 9.37
N VAL A 30 -2.29 0.79 8.93
CA VAL A 30 -2.39 1.14 7.51
C VAL A 30 -1.03 1.32 6.81
N ALA A 31 0.02 1.68 7.52
CA ALA A 31 1.36 1.86 6.95
C ALA A 31 2.06 0.53 6.57
N THR A 32 1.43 -0.62 6.81
CA THR A 32 2.00 -1.95 6.55
C THR A 32 2.04 -2.35 5.07
N GLY A 33 1.49 -1.51 4.18
CA GLY A 33 1.34 -1.85 2.77
C GLY A 33 0.38 -3.01 2.51
N GLN A 34 -0.39 -3.42 3.52
CA GLN A 34 -1.41 -4.45 3.44
C GLN A 34 -2.72 -3.90 2.84
N PRO A 35 -3.64 -4.77 2.36
CA PRO A 35 -4.95 -4.32 1.92
C PRO A 35 -5.75 -3.76 3.09
N HIS A 36 -6.14 -2.50 3.00
CA HIS A 36 -7.09 -1.86 3.91
C HIS A 36 -7.92 -0.79 3.17
N GLU A 37 -9.03 -0.37 3.77
CA GLU A 37 -9.89 0.68 3.22
C GLU A 37 -9.11 2.00 3.05
N GLY A 38 -9.36 2.68 1.93
CA GLY A 38 -8.64 3.90 1.56
C GLY A 38 -7.19 3.70 1.09
N SER A 39 -6.66 2.47 1.09
CA SER A 39 -5.30 2.20 0.60
C SER A 39 -5.20 2.25 -0.93
N SER A 40 -4.01 2.53 -1.43
CA SER A 40 -3.64 2.34 -2.85
C SER A 40 -3.24 0.90 -3.18
N TYR A 41 -3.43 -0.06 -2.25
CA TYR A 41 -2.96 -1.44 -2.40
C TYR A 41 -3.51 -2.12 -3.66
N ALA A 42 -4.82 -2.01 -3.89
CA ALA A 42 -5.48 -2.65 -5.03
C ALA A 42 -4.94 -2.13 -6.38
N ALA A 43 -4.77 -0.81 -6.50
CA ALA A 43 -4.20 -0.19 -7.69
C ALA A 43 -2.75 -0.65 -7.95
N ARG A 44 -1.91 -0.67 -6.90
CA ARG A 44 -0.52 -1.16 -6.99
C ARG A 44 -0.46 -2.64 -7.41
N LYS A 45 -1.28 -3.49 -6.80
CA LYS A 45 -1.36 -4.92 -7.15
C LYS A 45 -1.83 -5.14 -8.60
N GLY A 46 -2.83 -4.38 -9.04
CA GLY A 46 -3.31 -4.41 -10.43
C GLY A 46 -2.23 -4.00 -11.43
N CYS A 47 -1.49 -2.92 -11.14
CA CYS A 47 -0.35 -2.49 -11.94
C CYS A 47 0.75 -3.56 -12.01
N GLN A 48 1.14 -4.14 -10.87
CA GLN A 48 2.14 -5.21 -10.83
C GLN A 48 1.72 -6.42 -11.69
N LEU A 49 0.45 -6.82 -11.63
CA LEU A 49 -0.06 -7.90 -12.45
C LEU A 49 0.00 -7.57 -13.95
N ALA A 50 -0.33 -6.33 -14.33
CA ALA A 50 -0.22 -5.88 -15.70
C ALA A 50 1.22 -5.90 -16.21
N LEU A 51 2.19 -5.46 -15.40
CA LEU A 51 3.62 -5.54 -15.71
C LEU A 51 4.08 -6.98 -15.92
N ASN A 52 3.72 -7.89 -15.01
CA ASN A 52 4.06 -9.32 -15.14
C ASN A 52 3.49 -9.91 -16.45
N ARG A 53 2.27 -9.52 -16.84
CA ARG A 53 1.65 -9.95 -18.11
C ARG A 53 2.39 -9.40 -19.33
N LEU A 54 2.81 -8.13 -19.30
CA LEU A 54 3.61 -7.52 -20.37
C LEU A 54 4.96 -8.21 -20.53
N GLU A 55 5.65 -8.49 -19.42
CA GLU A 55 6.92 -9.24 -19.45
C GLU A 55 6.75 -10.64 -20.04
N TYR A 56 5.68 -11.34 -19.66
CA TYR A 56 5.36 -12.65 -20.23
C TYR A 56 5.13 -12.57 -21.74
N ALA A 57 4.30 -11.63 -22.20
CA ALA A 57 4.04 -11.43 -23.63
C ALA A 57 5.34 -11.11 -24.40
N ARG A 58 6.20 -10.27 -23.85
CA ARG A 58 7.51 -9.94 -24.44
C ARG A 58 8.41 -11.17 -24.58
N ARG A 59 8.44 -12.06 -23.58
CA ARG A 59 9.20 -13.32 -23.65
C ARG A 59 8.67 -14.22 -24.75
N ARG A 60 7.35 -14.42 -24.82
CA ARG A 60 6.70 -15.25 -25.84
C ARG A 60 6.93 -14.72 -27.26
N LEU A 61 6.90 -13.41 -27.44
CA LEU A 61 7.23 -12.78 -28.73
C LEU A 61 8.70 -13.03 -29.11
N GLY A 62 9.63 -12.92 -28.17
CA GLY A 62 11.04 -13.23 -28.40
C GLY A 62 11.28 -14.71 -28.75
N GLU A 63 10.55 -15.63 -28.13
CA GLU A 63 10.56 -17.06 -28.50
C GLU A 63 10.04 -17.28 -29.92
N LEU A 64 8.91 -16.68 -30.26
CA LEU A 64 8.33 -16.77 -31.60
C LEU A 64 9.27 -16.23 -32.67
N GLN A 65 9.87 -15.06 -32.44
CA GLN A 65 10.83 -14.44 -33.37
C GLN A 65 12.02 -15.39 -33.64
N ARG A 66 12.58 -16.00 -32.60
CA ARG A 66 13.67 -16.98 -32.76
C ARG A 66 13.22 -18.20 -33.56
N GLY A 67 12.02 -18.72 -33.31
CA GLY A 67 11.47 -19.85 -34.06
C GLY A 67 11.27 -19.51 -35.54
N CYS A 68 10.74 -18.32 -35.86
CA CYS A 68 10.62 -17.86 -37.24
C CYS A 68 11.98 -17.73 -37.94
N GLN A 69 13.00 -17.23 -37.23
CA GLN A 69 14.34 -17.11 -37.79
C GLN A 69 14.96 -18.48 -38.12
N GLN A 70 14.81 -19.45 -37.22
CA GLN A 70 15.28 -20.83 -37.45
C GLN A 70 14.60 -21.47 -38.66
N LEU A 71 13.30 -21.23 -38.88
CA LEU A 71 12.58 -21.73 -40.04
C LEU A 71 13.02 -21.08 -41.36
N LEU A 72 13.48 -19.84 -41.32
CA LEU A 72 14.01 -19.14 -42.50
C LEU A 72 15.44 -19.56 -42.85
N GLU A 73 16.21 -20.00 -41.85
CA GLU A 73 17.59 -20.49 -42.01
C GLU A 73 17.66 -22.00 -42.32
N ALA A 74 16.54 -22.72 -42.29
CA ALA A 74 16.41 -24.15 -42.57
C ALA A 74 16.01 -24.42 -44.04
#